data_AF-D0SMT8-F1
#
_entry.id   AF-D0SMT8-F1
#
_cell.length_a   1.000
_cell.length_b   1.000
_cell.length_c   1.000
_cell.angle_alpha   90.00
_cell.angle_beta   90.00
_cell.angle_gamma   90.00
#
_symmetry.space_group_name_H-M   'P 1'
#
loop_
_entity.id
_entity.type
_entity.pdbx_description
1 polymer ?
#
loop_
_entity_poly.entity_id
_entity_poly.type
_entity_poly.pdbx_seq_one_letter_code
_entity_poly.pdbx_strand_id
1 'polypeptide(L)'
;MRFRGNNSMELQILQKQLDESSHCPLCQASMYWVEAEQYSQEIQFHECSHCQHRVFTNNSKLNCHCDQCTAQRKKQTQQTKIQEQRKYKVKDEVIYSLNQLSFIHKLFLLSLLDGYAREDVQHDELIHWKNIKYHEITPNYLFQNQIVKELLNNGILKSPDSSIETESFYLNIRLDGYSDPSLFSVAQQLRYWFYENLSLGIPFKTVDEVKDALYLVLYQEIVQFMQFYCRTWGIQIAGNRSFQGFCYRLMENLAVGQLFYLIQTALEYLYKQKALQVKNEKFINTNLLKKTLEQYRERATTERWETSTLPRPHNIPLSKMSEVLLFKFLGYDESIFFQPIWKSWRKIEPRLNFYSVKRCMYCGSNDLAVDYDAKDYVSLICRQCKHQDHYFTR
;
A
#
# COMPACT_ATOMS: atom_id res chain seq x y z
N MET A 1 27.22 -7.25 -30.33
CA MET A 1 26.10 -6.33 -30.63
C MET A 1 24.88 -6.81 -29.87
N ARG A 2 24.46 -6.07 -28.84
CA ARG A 2 23.32 -6.43 -27.97
C ARG A 2 22.04 -5.84 -28.55
N PHE A 3 21.07 -6.69 -28.88
CA PHE A 3 19.69 -6.27 -29.15
C PHE A 3 19.06 -5.82 -27.82
N ARG A 4 18.54 -4.58 -27.79
CA ARG A 4 17.64 -4.09 -26.75
C ARG A 4 16.23 -4.58 -27.08
N GLY A 5 15.67 -5.45 -26.24
CA GLY A 5 14.25 -5.78 -26.28
C GLY A 5 13.44 -4.63 -25.69
N ASN A 6 12.61 -3.99 -26.51
CA ASN A 6 11.45 -3.24 -26.04
C ASN A 6 10.42 -4.28 -25.60
N ASN A 7 10.02 -4.30 -24.33
CA ASN A 7 8.83 -5.02 -23.90
C ASN A 7 7.60 -4.26 -24.44
N SER A 8 7.12 -4.66 -25.62
CA SER A 8 5.81 -4.29 -26.13
C SER A 8 4.75 -5.19 -25.50
N MET A 9 3.66 -4.60 -25.03
CA MET A 9 2.41 -5.28 -24.63
C MET A 9 2.09 -6.47 -25.57
N GLU A 10 2.23 -7.71 -25.07
CA GLU A 10 1.93 -8.94 -25.83
C GLU A 10 0.41 -9.11 -25.93
N LEU A 11 -0.15 -8.79 -27.11
CA LEU A 11 -1.53 -9.06 -27.48
C LEU A 11 -1.54 -10.26 -28.43
N GLN A 12 -2.36 -11.27 -28.14
CA GLN A 12 -2.58 -12.37 -29.07
C GLN A 12 -3.68 -11.96 -30.06
N ILE A 13 -3.32 -11.64 -31.30
CA ILE A 13 -4.28 -11.23 -32.34
C ILE A 13 -5.03 -12.48 -32.84
N LEU A 14 -6.34 -12.49 -32.64
CA LEU A 14 -7.24 -13.55 -33.13
C LEU A 14 -7.70 -13.27 -34.55
N GLN A 15 -8.09 -12.03 -34.84
CA GLN A 15 -8.60 -11.61 -36.14
C GLN A 15 -8.20 -10.17 -36.45
N LYS A 16 -7.84 -9.91 -37.70
CA LYS A 16 -7.49 -8.57 -38.20
C LYS A 16 -8.03 -8.38 -39.62
N GLN A 17 -8.97 -7.46 -39.80
CA GLN A 17 -9.63 -7.19 -41.08
C GLN A 17 -9.63 -5.69 -41.37
N LEU A 18 -9.40 -5.30 -42.62
CA LEU A 18 -9.44 -3.90 -43.01
C LEU A 18 -10.89 -3.42 -43.01
N ASP A 19 -11.18 -2.38 -42.26
CA ASP A 19 -12.45 -1.68 -42.25
C ASP A 19 -12.28 -0.33 -42.94
N GLU A 20 -12.69 -0.26 -44.21
CA GLU A 20 -12.60 0.95 -45.03
C GLU A 20 -13.57 2.06 -44.57
N SER A 21 -14.55 1.74 -43.72
CA SER A 21 -15.49 2.72 -43.18
C SER A 21 -14.92 3.49 -41.96
N SER A 22 -13.95 2.90 -41.28
CA SER A 22 -13.33 3.48 -40.08
C SER A 22 -12.02 4.21 -40.41
N HIS A 23 -11.94 5.49 -40.04
CA HIS A 23 -10.81 6.36 -40.36
C HIS A 23 -10.06 6.79 -39.11
N CYS A 24 -8.72 6.80 -39.20
CA CYS A 24 -7.86 7.17 -38.08
C CYS A 24 -8.02 8.64 -37.70
N PRO A 25 -8.26 8.99 -36.42
CA PRO A 25 -8.41 10.38 -36.00
C PRO A 25 -7.15 11.23 -36.17
N LEU A 26 -5.97 10.60 -36.27
CA LEU A 26 -4.69 11.30 -36.38
C LEU A 26 -4.25 11.55 -37.83
N CYS A 27 -4.55 10.62 -38.74
CA CYS A 27 -4.02 10.67 -40.12
C CYS A 27 -5.06 10.36 -41.20
N GLN A 28 -6.31 10.11 -40.83
CA GLN A 28 -7.43 9.83 -41.73
C GLN A 28 -7.27 8.58 -42.63
N ALA A 29 -6.25 7.76 -42.42
CA ALA A 29 -6.12 6.48 -43.11
C ALA A 29 -7.15 5.46 -42.62
N SER A 30 -7.58 4.55 -43.50
CA SER A 30 -8.45 3.42 -43.15
C SER A 30 -7.83 2.55 -42.06
N MET A 31 -8.67 2.00 -41.19
CA MET A 31 -8.24 1.25 -40.01
C MET A 31 -8.54 -0.23 -40.15
N TYR A 32 -7.77 -1.06 -39.47
CA TYR A 32 -8.10 -2.47 -39.27
C TYR A 32 -8.99 -2.63 -38.05
N TRP A 33 -10.09 -3.38 -38.16
CA TRP A 33 -10.74 -3.99 -36.99
C TRP A 33 -9.88 -5.14 -36.48
N VAL A 34 -9.53 -5.11 -35.19
CA VAL A 34 -8.65 -6.09 -34.54
C VAL A 34 -9.36 -6.68 -33.32
N GLU A 35 -9.47 -8.01 -33.32
CA GLU A 35 -9.89 -8.80 -32.17
C GLU A 35 -8.64 -9.50 -31.62
N ALA A 36 -8.39 -9.30 -30.34
CA ALA A 36 -7.22 -9.84 -29.66
C ALA A 36 -7.59 -10.34 -28.25
N GLU A 37 -6.73 -11.17 -27.69
CA GLU A 37 -6.78 -11.59 -26.30
C GLU A 37 -5.57 -11.09 -25.53
N GLN A 38 -5.81 -10.68 -24.29
CA GLN A 38 -4.77 -10.35 -23.31
C GLN A 38 -5.13 -11.01 -21.97
N TYR A 39 -4.25 -11.88 -21.46
CA TYR A 39 -4.49 -12.59 -20.18
C TYR A 39 -5.89 -13.22 -20.08
N SER A 40 -6.35 -13.86 -21.16
CA SER A 40 -7.67 -14.49 -21.28
C SER A 40 -8.87 -13.51 -21.25
N GLN A 41 -8.65 -12.23 -21.50
CA GLN A 41 -9.70 -11.23 -21.72
C GLN A 41 -9.74 -10.83 -23.19
N GLU A 42 -10.94 -10.84 -23.77
CA GLU A 42 -11.19 -10.39 -25.14
C GLU A 42 -11.09 -8.86 -25.23
N ILE A 43 -10.32 -8.37 -26.20
CA ILE A 43 -10.09 -6.96 -26.47
C ILE A 43 -10.38 -6.69 -27.94
N GLN A 44 -11.19 -5.65 -28.19
CA GLN A 44 -11.54 -5.19 -29.53
C GLN A 44 -11.11 -3.74 -29.72
N PHE A 45 -10.39 -3.47 -30.81
CA PHE A 45 -9.90 -2.14 -31.15
C PHE A 45 -9.72 -1.96 -32.65
N HIS A 46 -9.68 -0.71 -33.10
CA HIS A 46 -9.26 -0.37 -34.44
C HIS A 46 -7.77 -0.01 -34.45
N GLU A 47 -6.98 -0.56 -35.37
CA GLU A 47 -5.56 -0.21 -35.56
C GLU A 47 -5.35 0.47 -36.92
N CYS A 48 -4.82 1.69 -36.91
CA CYS A 48 -4.56 2.44 -38.13
C CYS A 48 -3.51 1.73 -38.99
N SER A 49 -3.82 1.58 -40.28
CA SER A 49 -2.93 0.98 -41.28
C SER A 49 -1.64 1.77 -41.51
N HIS A 50 -1.63 3.06 -41.22
CA HIS A 50 -0.52 3.96 -41.53
C HIS A 50 0.33 4.36 -40.32
N CYS A 51 -0.30 4.79 -39.22
CA CYS A 51 0.41 5.30 -38.04
C CYS A 51 0.33 4.39 -36.80
N GLN A 52 -0.22 3.18 -36.95
CA GLN A 52 -0.41 2.19 -35.88
C GLN A 52 -1.21 2.72 -34.67
N HIS A 53 -1.95 3.80 -34.86
CA HIS A 53 -2.81 4.36 -33.83
C HIS A 53 -3.94 3.39 -33.51
N ARG A 54 -4.17 3.12 -32.23
CA ARG A 54 -5.16 2.16 -31.74
C ARG A 54 -6.33 2.90 -31.09
N VAL A 55 -7.55 2.63 -31.55
CA VAL A 55 -8.77 3.19 -30.99
C VAL A 55 -9.54 2.04 -30.35
N PHE A 56 -9.53 2.01 -29.03
CA PHE A 56 -10.19 0.99 -28.23
C PHE A 56 -11.69 1.28 -28.10
N THR A 57 -12.52 0.23 -28.10
CA THR A 57 -13.97 0.38 -27.92
C THR A 57 -14.31 0.85 -26.51
N ASN A 58 -15.46 1.55 -26.34
CA ASN A 58 -15.85 2.29 -25.12
C ASN A 58 -15.83 1.50 -23.79
N ASN A 59 -15.70 0.17 -23.81
CA ASN A 59 -15.59 -0.65 -22.60
C ASN A 59 -14.15 -0.92 -22.14
N SER A 60 -13.13 -0.56 -22.92
CA SER A 60 -11.71 -0.79 -22.54
C SER A 60 -11.00 0.53 -22.22
N LYS A 61 -10.45 0.63 -21.00
CA LYS A 61 -9.66 1.79 -20.50
C LYS A 61 -8.21 1.75 -20.98
N LEU A 62 -7.96 1.32 -22.21
CA LEU A 62 -6.63 1.10 -22.77
C LEU A 62 -6.17 2.30 -23.60
N ASN A 63 -4.86 2.56 -23.60
CA ASN A 63 -4.26 3.68 -24.30
C ASN A 63 -3.54 3.24 -25.58
N CYS A 64 -3.61 4.07 -26.61
CA CYS A 64 -2.72 3.91 -27.76
C CYS A 64 -1.28 4.29 -27.40
N HIS A 65 -0.30 3.48 -27.84
CA HIS A 65 1.13 3.71 -27.63
C HIS A 65 1.89 4.16 -28.89
N CYS A 66 1.20 4.58 -29.97
CA CYS A 66 1.89 5.09 -31.15
C CYS A 66 2.70 6.36 -30.86
N ASP A 67 3.69 6.64 -31.71
CA ASP A 67 4.65 7.74 -31.50
C ASP A 67 3.96 9.10 -31.33
N GLN A 68 2.91 9.36 -32.10
CA GLN A 68 2.15 10.62 -32.04
C GLN A 68 1.40 10.77 -30.71
N CYS A 69 0.71 9.73 -30.23
CA CYS A 69 0.02 9.78 -28.93
C CYS A 69 1.00 9.90 -27.77
N THR A 70 2.13 9.21 -27.85
CA THR A 70 3.19 9.28 -26.85
C THR A 70 3.83 10.68 -26.81
N ALA A 71 4.07 11.30 -27.98
CA ALA A 71 4.59 12.66 -28.07
C ALA A 71 3.57 13.72 -27.60
N GLN A 72 2.30 13.56 -27.94
CA GLN A 72 1.24 14.49 -27.53
C GLN A 72 1.02 14.48 -26.02
N ARG A 73 1.00 13.29 -25.38
CA ARG A 73 0.95 13.18 -23.91
C ARG A 73 2.16 13.87 -23.28
N LYS A 74 3.38 13.61 -23.77
CA LYS A 74 4.59 14.31 -23.30
C LYS A 74 4.50 15.84 -23.43
N LYS A 75 3.95 16.36 -24.53
CA LYS A 75 3.75 17.81 -24.74
C LYS A 75 2.71 18.42 -23.79
N GLN A 76 1.58 17.75 -23.58
CA GLN A 76 0.56 18.19 -22.62
C GLN A 76 1.13 18.23 -21.21
N THR A 77 1.89 17.20 -20.81
CA THR A 77 2.63 17.18 -19.53
C THR A 77 3.61 18.36 -19.40
N GLN A 78 4.32 18.73 -20.45
CA GLN A 78 5.24 19.89 -20.42
C GLN A 78 4.52 21.25 -20.35
N GLN A 79 3.36 21.38 -20.99
CA GLN A 79 2.62 22.65 -21.01
C GLN A 79 1.95 22.97 -19.67
N THR A 80 1.39 21.96 -18.98
CA THR A 80 0.86 22.11 -17.62
C THR A 80 1.98 22.51 -16.64
N LYS A 81 3.18 21.93 -16.80
CA LYS A 81 4.38 22.25 -16.01
C LYS A 81 4.87 23.70 -16.13
N ILE A 82 4.80 24.32 -17.31
CA ILE A 82 5.25 25.71 -17.49
C ILE A 82 4.30 26.70 -16.79
N GLN A 83 3.00 26.37 -16.70
CA GLN A 83 2.05 27.17 -15.93
C GLN A 83 2.25 27.01 -14.41
N GLU A 84 2.65 25.82 -13.93
CA GLU A 84 2.97 25.57 -12.52
C GLU A 84 4.31 26.22 -12.10
N GLN A 85 5.35 26.13 -12.92
CA GLN A 85 6.66 26.75 -12.64
C GLN A 85 6.61 28.28 -12.53
N ARG A 86 5.65 28.94 -13.19
CA ARG A 86 5.44 30.39 -13.07
C ARG A 86 4.75 30.80 -11.76
N LYS A 87 4.11 29.87 -11.03
CA LYS A 87 3.45 30.14 -9.75
C LYS A 87 4.37 29.95 -8.52
N TYR A 88 5.47 29.21 -8.63
CA TYR A 88 6.38 28.94 -7.50
C TYR A 88 7.67 29.78 -7.54
N LYS A 89 7.58 31.02 -7.05
CA LYS A 89 8.72 31.80 -6.55
C LYS A 89 8.50 32.19 -5.08
N VAL A 90 8.24 31.23 -4.19
CA VAL A 90 8.24 31.47 -2.74
C VAL A 90 8.63 30.21 -1.94
N LYS A 91 9.66 30.39 -1.08
CA LYS A 91 10.14 29.57 0.06
C LYS A 91 10.69 28.16 -0.20
N ASP A 92 11.75 27.83 0.55
CA ASP A 92 12.40 26.52 0.63
C ASP A 92 11.41 25.43 1.07
N GLU A 93 10.69 24.88 0.11
CA GLU A 93 9.73 23.82 0.37
C GLU A 93 10.48 22.48 0.47
N VAL A 94 10.32 21.80 1.61
CA VAL A 94 10.96 20.50 1.85
C VAL A 94 10.24 19.44 1.01
N ILE A 95 10.94 18.93 -0.02
CA ILE A 95 10.46 17.81 -0.82
C ILE A 95 11.20 16.55 -0.38
N TYR A 96 10.44 15.59 0.16
CA TYR A 96 10.98 14.32 0.64
C TYR A 96 11.33 13.38 -0.52
N SER A 97 12.44 12.67 -0.42
CA SER A 97 12.68 11.47 -1.23
C SER A 97 11.80 10.32 -0.73
N LEU A 98 11.34 9.44 -1.63
CA LEU A 98 10.57 8.25 -1.29
C LEU A 98 11.26 7.40 -0.22
N ASN A 99 12.60 7.32 -0.27
CA ASN A 99 13.43 6.62 0.70
C ASN A 99 13.34 7.20 2.13
N GLN A 100 13.10 8.51 2.24
CA GLN A 100 13.08 9.22 3.52
C GLN A 100 11.78 9.01 4.30
N LEU A 101 10.69 8.64 3.62
CA LEU A 101 9.39 8.37 4.23
C LEU A 101 9.47 7.23 5.26
N SER A 102 8.58 7.27 6.25
CA SER A 102 8.42 6.16 7.19
C SER A 102 7.89 4.91 6.48
N PHE A 103 8.17 3.74 7.05
CA PHE A 103 7.67 2.45 6.58
C PHE A 103 6.13 2.44 6.53
N ILE A 104 5.45 3.02 7.52
CA ILE A 104 3.99 3.15 7.52
C ILE A 104 3.49 4.03 6.37
N HIS A 105 4.15 5.16 6.10
CA HIS A 105 3.76 6.01 4.97
C HIS A 105 4.01 5.32 3.63
N LYS A 106 5.14 4.61 3.45
CA LYS A 106 5.42 3.81 2.25
C LYS A 106 4.41 2.68 2.06
N LEU A 107 4.09 1.96 3.14
CA LEU A 107 3.10 0.88 3.16
C LEU A 107 1.71 1.40 2.80
N PHE A 108 1.30 2.55 3.34
CA PHE A 108 0.03 3.20 3.00
C PHE A 108 0.00 3.63 1.53
N LEU A 109 1.05 4.29 1.04
CA LEU A 109 1.14 4.72 -0.37
C LEU A 109 1.08 3.53 -1.32
N LEU A 110 1.73 2.41 -1.00
CA LEU A 110 1.61 1.19 -1.78
C LEU A 110 0.17 0.70 -1.76
N SER A 111 -0.44 0.56 -0.58
CA SER A 111 -1.82 0.08 -0.42
C SER A 111 -2.84 0.93 -1.19
N LEU A 112 -2.57 2.24 -1.29
CA LEU A 112 -3.36 3.21 -2.05
C LEU A 112 -3.19 3.02 -3.57
N LEU A 113 -1.94 2.90 -4.04
CA LEU A 113 -1.59 2.94 -5.45
C LEU A 113 -1.57 1.57 -6.15
N ASP A 114 -1.47 0.46 -5.41
CA ASP A 114 -1.09 -0.84 -5.98
C ASP A 114 -2.04 -1.32 -7.08
N GLY A 115 -3.35 -1.20 -6.85
CA GLY A 115 -4.36 -1.52 -7.87
C GLY A 115 -4.68 -0.38 -8.84
N TYR A 116 -4.20 0.83 -8.55
CA TYR A 116 -4.54 2.05 -9.29
C TYR A 116 -3.52 2.37 -10.37
N ALA A 117 -2.25 2.54 -9.97
CA ALA A 117 -1.16 2.94 -10.84
C ALA A 117 -0.42 1.70 -11.37
N ARG A 118 -1.01 1.03 -12.36
CA ARG A 118 -0.47 -0.16 -13.03
C ARG A 118 -0.21 0.12 -14.52
N GLU A 119 0.70 -0.63 -15.14
CA GLU A 119 1.05 -0.45 -16.57
C GLU A 119 -0.15 -0.72 -17.50
N ASP A 120 -1.01 -1.65 -17.12
CA ASP A 120 -2.20 -2.09 -17.87
C ASP A 120 -3.44 -1.20 -17.66
N VAL A 121 -3.36 -0.20 -16.78
CA VAL A 121 -4.52 0.64 -16.39
C VAL A 121 -4.25 2.11 -16.67
N GLN A 122 -5.13 2.76 -17.45
CA GLN A 122 -5.14 4.21 -17.53
C GLN A 122 -5.49 4.82 -16.16
N HIS A 123 -4.58 5.61 -15.63
CA HIS A 123 -4.75 6.37 -14.40
C HIS A 123 -4.36 7.82 -14.65
N ASP A 124 -4.96 8.73 -13.88
CA ASP A 124 -4.47 10.09 -13.76
C ASP A 124 -3.25 10.14 -12.81
N GLU A 125 -2.59 11.30 -12.76
CA GLU A 125 -1.55 11.57 -11.77
C GLU A 125 -2.13 12.19 -10.48
N LEU A 126 -3.47 12.16 -10.31
CA LEU A 126 -4.19 12.79 -9.20
C LEU A 126 -4.99 11.77 -8.38
N ILE A 127 -4.62 11.58 -7.14
CA ILE A 127 -5.37 10.78 -6.18
C ILE A 127 -6.69 11.48 -5.86
N HIS A 128 -7.78 11.05 -6.52
CA HIS A 128 -9.14 11.51 -6.25
C HIS A 128 -9.69 10.91 -4.95
N TRP A 129 -9.34 11.51 -3.81
CA TRP A 129 -9.67 11.04 -2.47
C TRP A 129 -11.17 10.80 -2.26
N LYS A 130 -12.03 11.68 -2.79
CA LYS A 130 -13.49 11.54 -2.69
C LYS A 130 -14.00 10.17 -3.12
N ASN A 131 -13.39 9.61 -4.16
CA ASN A 131 -13.82 8.37 -4.79
C ASN A 131 -13.34 7.12 -4.02
N ILE A 132 -12.27 7.26 -3.24
CA ILE A 132 -11.57 6.11 -2.63
C ILE A 132 -11.53 6.18 -1.10
N LYS A 133 -12.00 7.26 -0.47
CA LYS A 133 -11.91 7.48 0.98
C LYS A 133 -12.63 6.44 1.84
N TYR A 134 -13.56 5.68 1.27
CA TYR A 134 -14.26 4.59 1.96
C TYR A 134 -13.82 3.19 1.51
N HIS A 135 -12.82 3.08 0.63
CA HIS A 135 -12.21 1.81 0.29
C HIS A 135 -11.42 1.26 1.49
N GLU A 136 -11.25 -0.05 1.53
CA GLU A 136 -10.52 -0.78 2.58
C GLU A 136 -8.99 -0.69 2.36
N ILE A 137 -8.47 0.54 2.27
CA ILE A 137 -7.03 0.77 2.11
C ILE A 137 -6.34 0.43 3.43
N THR A 138 -6.90 0.87 4.57
CA THR A 138 -6.42 0.55 5.92
C THR A 138 -7.52 -0.15 6.74
N PRO A 139 -7.21 -0.76 7.90
CA PRO A 139 -8.20 -1.53 8.66
C PRO A 139 -9.46 -0.73 9.06
N ASN A 140 -9.37 0.58 9.24
CA ASN A 140 -10.56 1.39 9.49
C ASN A 140 -10.42 2.83 8.97
N TYR A 141 -11.55 3.46 8.68
CA TYR A 141 -11.63 4.80 8.11
C TYR A 141 -10.96 5.89 8.97
N LEU A 142 -11.00 5.78 10.30
CA LEU A 142 -10.39 6.76 11.19
C LEU A 142 -8.86 6.73 11.05
N PHE A 143 -8.29 5.53 11.00
CA PHE A 143 -6.85 5.35 10.79
C PHE A 143 -6.41 5.81 9.40
N GLN A 144 -7.19 5.49 8.37
CA GLN A 144 -6.99 5.99 7.02
C GLN A 144 -6.91 7.52 6.96
N ASN A 145 -7.88 8.21 7.58
CA ASN A 145 -7.90 9.66 7.65
C ASN A 145 -6.72 10.24 8.44
N GLN A 146 -6.28 9.55 9.50
CA GLN A 146 -5.12 9.97 10.26
C GLN A 146 -3.87 9.98 9.37
N ILE A 147 -3.60 8.88 8.65
CA ILE A 147 -2.44 8.80 7.76
C ILE A 147 -2.50 9.86 6.66
N VAL A 148 -3.67 10.06 6.04
CA VAL A 148 -3.83 11.11 5.01
C VAL A 148 -3.53 12.51 5.58
N LYS A 149 -4.02 12.82 6.78
CA LYS A 149 -3.70 14.09 7.45
C LYS A 149 -2.20 14.23 7.73
N GLU A 150 -1.52 13.17 8.15
CA GLU A 150 -0.08 13.18 8.34
C GLU A 150 0.67 13.45 7.03
N LEU A 151 0.27 12.80 5.93
CA LEU A 151 0.87 13.01 4.60
C LEU A 151 0.63 14.43 4.07
N LEU A 152 -0.55 15.01 4.31
CA LEU A 152 -0.85 16.41 3.97
C LEU A 152 0.00 17.38 4.81
N ASN A 153 0.06 17.18 6.13
CA ASN A 153 0.84 18.01 7.04
C ASN A 153 2.34 17.98 6.72
N ASN A 154 2.84 16.83 6.26
CA ASN A 154 4.22 16.66 5.84
C ASN A 154 4.47 17.14 4.39
N GLY A 155 3.47 17.68 3.70
CA GLY A 155 3.62 18.15 2.31
C GLY A 155 3.94 17.05 1.30
N ILE A 156 3.65 15.78 1.65
CA ILE A 156 3.81 14.61 0.78
C ILE A 156 2.61 14.49 -0.17
N LEU A 157 1.40 14.70 0.35
CA LEU A 157 0.20 14.93 -0.45
C LEU A 157 -0.04 16.43 -0.55
N LYS A 158 -0.37 16.91 -1.75
CA LYS A 158 -0.75 18.31 -1.98
C LYS A 158 -1.97 18.41 -2.86
N SER A 159 -2.76 19.44 -2.65
CA SER A 159 -3.88 19.79 -3.52
C SER A 159 -3.39 20.59 -4.73
N PRO A 160 -3.85 20.29 -5.96
CA PRO A 160 -3.54 21.09 -7.15
C PRO A 160 -4.13 22.50 -7.08
N ASP A 161 -5.25 22.67 -6.38
CA ASP A 161 -5.87 23.97 -6.14
C ASP A 161 -5.73 24.39 -4.67
N SER A 162 -5.45 25.67 -4.44
CA SER A 162 -5.45 26.28 -3.10
C SER A 162 -6.86 26.47 -2.51
N SER A 163 -7.90 26.11 -3.27
CA SER A 163 -9.27 26.06 -2.78
C SER A 163 -9.46 24.81 -1.90
N ILE A 164 -10.10 25.01 -0.75
CA ILE A 164 -10.23 24.04 0.35
C ILE A 164 -11.06 22.79 -0.04
N GLU A 165 -11.71 22.79 -1.21
CA GLU A 165 -12.75 21.80 -1.58
C GLU A 165 -12.30 20.71 -2.54
N THR A 166 -11.10 20.79 -3.11
CA THR A 166 -10.63 19.72 -4.01
C THR A 166 -10.09 18.56 -3.17
N GLU A 167 -10.93 17.55 -2.90
CA GLU A 167 -10.53 16.23 -2.37
C GLU A 167 -9.70 15.44 -3.41
N SER A 168 -8.75 16.08 -4.09
CA SER A 168 -7.86 15.52 -5.10
C SER A 168 -6.42 15.90 -4.76
N PHE A 169 -5.51 14.93 -4.77
CA PHE A 169 -4.13 15.14 -4.31
C PHE A 169 -3.12 14.64 -5.33
N TYR A 170 -1.98 15.33 -5.47
CA TYR A 170 -0.80 14.81 -6.14
C TYR A 170 0.28 14.44 -5.11
N LEU A 171 1.20 13.56 -5.51
CA LEU A 171 2.36 13.20 -4.70
C LEU A 171 3.50 14.19 -4.94
N ASN A 172 3.94 14.84 -3.86
CA ASN A 172 5.07 15.75 -3.86
C ASN A 172 6.30 15.07 -3.22
N ILE A 173 6.89 14.13 -3.97
CA ILE A 173 8.07 13.36 -3.53
C ILE A 173 9.10 13.23 -4.66
N ARG A 174 10.36 13.00 -4.28
CA ARG A 174 11.45 12.67 -5.19
C ARG A 174 11.66 11.17 -5.25
N LEU A 175 12.00 10.68 -6.44
CA LEU A 175 12.43 9.30 -6.66
C LEU A 175 13.75 9.34 -7.42
N ASP A 176 14.74 8.58 -6.94
CA ASP A 176 16.08 8.63 -7.52
C ASP A 176 16.04 8.22 -9.00
N GLY A 177 16.71 9.02 -9.85
CA GLY A 177 16.70 8.85 -11.31
C GLY A 177 15.52 9.50 -12.03
N TYR A 178 14.58 10.12 -11.31
CA TYR A 178 13.44 10.84 -11.89
C TYR A 178 13.47 12.30 -11.46
N SER A 179 13.34 13.22 -12.42
CA SER A 179 13.12 14.64 -12.10
C SER A 179 11.73 14.87 -11.51
N ASP A 180 10.73 14.19 -12.08
CA ASP A 180 9.32 14.20 -11.65
C ASP A 180 8.76 12.77 -11.73
N PRO A 181 8.66 12.03 -10.62
CA PRO A 181 8.15 10.66 -10.66
C PRO A 181 6.62 10.62 -10.86
N SER A 182 6.15 9.78 -11.77
CA SER A 182 4.72 9.45 -11.91
C SER A 182 4.22 8.62 -10.74
N LEU A 183 2.91 8.59 -10.51
CA LEU A 183 2.28 7.66 -9.56
C LEU A 183 2.66 6.21 -9.86
N PHE A 184 2.75 5.84 -11.13
CA PHE A 184 3.22 4.52 -11.56
C PHE A 184 4.66 4.25 -11.11
N SER A 185 5.59 5.18 -11.35
CA SER A 185 7.00 5.02 -10.95
C SER A 185 7.15 4.86 -9.43
N VAL A 186 6.37 5.62 -8.66
CA VAL A 186 6.34 5.50 -7.20
C VAL A 186 5.77 4.15 -6.78
N ALA A 187 4.63 3.76 -7.33
CA ALA A 187 3.98 2.48 -7.05
C ALA A 187 4.91 1.31 -7.38
N GLN A 188 5.58 1.36 -8.53
CA GLN A 188 6.51 0.32 -8.97
C GLN A 188 7.72 0.20 -8.04
N GLN A 189 8.30 1.33 -7.60
CA GLN A 189 9.39 1.30 -6.64
C GLN A 189 8.95 0.70 -5.29
N LEU A 190 7.73 1.02 -4.85
CA LEU A 190 7.16 0.45 -3.64
C LEU A 190 6.90 -1.05 -3.78
N ARG A 191 6.38 -1.53 -4.93
CA ARG A 191 6.23 -2.97 -5.21
C ARG A 191 7.58 -3.69 -5.12
N TYR A 192 8.63 -3.12 -5.72
CA TYR A 192 9.98 -3.67 -5.60
C TYR A 192 10.46 -3.79 -4.15
N TRP A 193 10.14 -2.83 -3.29
CA TRP A 193 10.54 -2.90 -1.88
C TRP A 193 9.71 -3.87 -1.05
N PHE A 194 8.40 -3.98 -1.32
CA PHE A 194 7.49 -4.76 -0.49
C PHE A 194 7.24 -6.18 -0.99
N TYR A 195 7.28 -6.44 -2.30
CA TYR A 195 6.90 -7.72 -2.91
C TYR A 195 8.09 -8.57 -3.32
N GLU A 196 9.23 -7.96 -3.63
CA GLU A 196 10.41 -8.67 -4.14
C GLU A 196 11.34 -9.15 -3.04
N ASN A 197 10.79 -9.51 -1.87
CA ASN A 197 11.56 -10.18 -0.81
C ASN A 197 12.84 -9.45 -0.37
N LEU A 198 12.83 -8.11 -0.40
CA LEU A 198 13.99 -7.23 -0.12
C LEU A 198 15.10 -7.27 -1.17
N SER A 199 14.92 -8.01 -2.28
CA SER A 199 15.93 -8.13 -3.34
C SER A 199 16.10 -6.82 -4.13
N LEU A 200 15.00 -6.11 -4.38
CA LEU A 200 14.98 -4.87 -5.15
C LEU A 200 14.87 -3.60 -4.29
N GLY A 201 15.20 -3.71 -3.00
CA GLY A 201 15.39 -2.61 -2.06
C GLY A 201 14.67 -2.80 -0.72
N ILE A 202 14.91 -1.86 0.20
CA ILE A 202 14.52 -1.99 1.60
C ILE A 202 13.53 -0.85 1.96
N PRO A 203 12.26 -1.17 2.32
CA PRO A 203 11.27 -0.13 2.61
C PRO A 203 11.42 0.50 4.01
N PHE A 204 12.23 -0.06 4.90
CA PHE A 204 12.39 0.36 6.29
C PHE A 204 13.81 0.82 6.61
N LYS A 205 13.96 1.63 7.66
CA LYS A 205 15.28 2.06 8.16
C LYS A 205 15.77 1.16 9.29
N THR A 206 14.86 0.76 10.17
CA THR A 206 15.15 -0.10 11.32
C THR A 206 14.15 -1.24 11.40
N VAL A 207 14.56 -2.33 12.06
CA VAL A 207 13.68 -3.48 12.30
C VAL A 207 12.54 -3.11 13.26
N ASP A 208 12.81 -2.22 14.22
CA ASP A 208 11.80 -1.68 15.12
C ASP A 208 10.67 -0.96 14.36
N GLU A 209 11.00 -0.25 13.27
CA GLU A 209 9.99 0.41 12.43
C GLU A 209 8.99 -0.59 11.83
N VAL A 210 9.47 -1.76 11.42
CA VAL A 210 8.61 -2.85 10.91
C VAL A 210 7.80 -3.48 12.05
N LYS A 211 8.41 -3.67 13.22
CA LYS A 211 7.74 -4.22 14.41
C LYS A 211 6.61 -3.31 14.87
N ASP A 212 6.88 -2.01 14.97
CA ASP A 212 5.90 -0.99 15.36
C ASP A 212 4.74 -0.96 14.37
N ALA A 213 5.02 -1.09 13.07
CA ALA A 213 3.99 -1.17 12.04
C ALA A 213 3.14 -2.44 12.17
N LEU A 214 3.74 -3.59 12.47
CA LEU A 214 3.02 -4.84 12.73
C LEU A 214 2.05 -4.68 13.91
N TYR A 215 2.53 -4.16 15.04
CA TYR A 215 1.69 -3.91 16.22
C TYR A 215 0.58 -2.88 15.93
N LEU A 216 0.90 -1.82 15.19
CA LEU A 216 -0.06 -0.79 14.82
C LEU A 216 -1.18 -1.36 13.93
N VAL A 217 -0.83 -2.07 12.87
CA VAL A 217 -1.82 -2.64 11.93
C VAL A 217 -2.71 -3.66 12.64
N LEU A 218 -2.14 -4.57 13.45
CA LEU A 218 -2.93 -5.54 14.21
C LEU A 218 -3.84 -4.86 15.26
N TYR A 219 -3.40 -3.78 15.88
CA TYR A 219 -4.26 -2.98 16.73
C TYR A 219 -5.41 -2.32 15.95
N GLN A 220 -5.17 -1.84 14.74
CA GLN A 220 -6.23 -1.24 13.93
C GLN A 220 -7.24 -2.29 13.42
N GLU A 221 -6.81 -3.55 13.21
CA GLU A 221 -7.71 -4.69 13.01
C GLU A 221 -8.57 -4.97 14.25
N ILE A 222 -8.00 -4.85 15.46
CA ILE A 222 -8.76 -4.94 16.72
C ILE A 222 -9.81 -3.82 16.82
N VAL A 223 -9.45 -2.59 16.47
CA VAL A 223 -10.40 -1.47 16.45
C VAL A 223 -11.51 -1.70 15.41
N GLN A 224 -11.17 -2.21 14.22
CA GLN A 224 -12.15 -2.56 13.18
C GLN A 224 -13.12 -3.64 13.68
N PHE A 225 -12.60 -4.67 14.36
CA PHE A 225 -13.42 -5.73 14.97
C PHE A 225 -14.40 -5.17 16.00
N MET A 226 -13.94 -4.30 16.91
CA MET A 226 -14.81 -3.64 17.89
C MET A 226 -15.90 -2.81 17.23
N GLN A 227 -15.54 -2.04 16.20
CA GLN A 227 -16.48 -1.20 15.44
C GLN A 227 -17.53 -2.03 14.73
N PHE A 228 -17.11 -3.11 14.07
CA PHE A 228 -17.99 -4.05 13.40
C PHE A 228 -19.00 -4.65 14.39
N TYR A 229 -18.53 -5.10 15.55
CA TYR A 229 -19.38 -5.74 16.55
C TYR A 229 -20.41 -4.76 17.14
N CYS A 230 -19.97 -3.58 17.61
CA CYS A 230 -20.85 -2.56 18.18
C CYS A 230 -21.86 -1.99 17.17
N ARG A 231 -21.54 -2.02 15.86
CA ARG A 231 -22.46 -1.56 14.80
C ARG A 231 -23.78 -2.31 14.80
N THR A 232 -23.77 -3.59 15.16
CA THR A 232 -24.98 -4.42 15.27
C THR A 232 -25.97 -3.91 16.32
N TRP A 233 -25.48 -3.12 17.28
CA TRP A 233 -26.28 -2.50 18.35
C TRP A 233 -26.54 -1.01 18.14
N GLY A 234 -26.13 -0.43 17.00
CA GLY A 234 -26.20 1.01 16.77
C GLY A 234 -25.28 1.83 17.69
N ILE A 235 -24.24 1.21 18.26
CA ILE A 235 -23.30 1.84 19.18
C ILE A 235 -22.01 2.18 18.44
N GLN A 236 -21.52 3.40 18.66
CA GLN A 236 -20.22 3.84 18.15
C GLN A 236 -19.12 3.49 19.15
N ILE A 237 -17.96 3.09 18.62
CA ILE A 237 -16.73 2.87 19.38
C ILE A 237 -15.51 3.20 18.52
N ALA A 238 -14.41 3.60 19.14
CA ALA A 238 -13.16 3.94 18.46
C ALA A 238 -11.96 3.63 19.37
N GLY A 239 -10.79 3.44 18.78
CA GLY A 239 -9.54 3.29 19.54
C GLY A 239 -9.07 4.61 20.15
N ASN A 240 -8.30 4.54 21.24
CA ASN A 240 -7.54 5.67 21.79
C ASN A 240 -6.13 5.23 22.22
N ARG A 241 -5.24 6.17 22.52
CA ARG A 241 -3.85 5.87 22.87
C ARG A 241 -3.71 4.99 24.13
N SER A 242 -4.59 5.18 25.11
CA SER A 242 -4.57 4.41 26.36
C SER A 242 -4.95 2.94 26.13
N PHE A 243 -5.95 2.71 25.29
CA PHE A 243 -6.39 1.38 24.88
C PHE A 243 -5.38 0.72 23.96
N GLN A 244 -4.76 1.47 23.03
CA GLN A 244 -3.66 0.99 22.20
C GLN A 244 -2.50 0.44 23.04
N GLY A 245 -2.00 1.21 24.00
CA GLY A 245 -0.92 0.74 24.88
C GLY A 245 -1.31 -0.48 25.72
N PHE A 246 -2.60 -0.62 26.07
CA PHE A 246 -3.11 -1.82 26.72
C PHE A 246 -3.11 -3.03 25.76
N CYS A 247 -3.64 -2.88 24.55
CA CYS A 247 -3.64 -3.94 23.53
C CYS A 247 -2.22 -4.39 23.16
N TYR A 248 -1.27 -3.46 23.05
CA TYR A 248 0.13 -3.80 22.76
C TYR A 248 0.72 -4.74 23.82
N ARG A 249 0.50 -4.44 25.11
CA ARG A 249 0.91 -5.32 26.21
C ARG A 249 0.20 -6.68 26.18
N LEU A 250 -1.08 -6.71 25.80
CA LEU A 250 -1.80 -7.98 25.67
C LEU A 250 -1.23 -8.85 24.53
N MET A 251 -0.91 -8.24 23.38
CA MET A 251 -0.38 -8.94 22.20
C MET A 251 1.03 -9.53 22.41
N GLU A 252 1.74 -9.15 23.49
CA GLU A 252 2.99 -9.82 23.88
C GLU A 252 2.76 -11.28 24.29
N ASN A 253 1.60 -11.61 24.85
CA ASN A 253 1.32 -12.92 25.42
C ASN A 253 0.11 -13.63 24.79
N LEU A 254 -0.80 -12.87 24.18
CA LEU A 254 -2.02 -13.37 23.59
C LEU A 254 -1.99 -13.22 22.06
N ALA A 255 -2.60 -14.17 21.36
CA ALA A 255 -2.87 -14.06 19.94
C ALA A 255 -3.99 -13.03 19.68
N VAL A 256 -4.00 -12.40 18.51
CA VAL A 256 -5.02 -11.38 18.16
C VAL A 256 -6.44 -11.96 18.21
N GLY A 257 -6.64 -13.22 17.82
CA GLY A 257 -7.93 -13.91 17.93
C GLY A 257 -8.38 -14.14 19.37
N GLN A 258 -7.44 -14.28 20.32
CA GLN A 258 -7.77 -14.31 21.75
C GLN A 258 -8.21 -12.92 22.24
N LEU A 259 -7.60 -11.85 21.72
CA LEU A 259 -8.07 -10.48 21.99
C LEU A 259 -9.47 -10.26 21.43
N PHE A 260 -9.78 -10.76 20.22
CA PHE A 260 -11.14 -10.70 19.66
C PHE A 260 -12.16 -11.37 20.58
N TYR A 261 -11.86 -12.58 21.07
CA TYR A 261 -12.72 -13.29 22.02
C TYR A 261 -12.98 -12.47 23.29
N LEU A 262 -11.92 -11.95 23.91
CA LEU A 262 -12.03 -11.16 25.15
C LEU A 262 -12.85 -9.88 24.92
N ILE A 263 -12.60 -9.19 23.80
CA ILE A 263 -13.31 -7.97 23.42
C ILE A 263 -14.78 -8.25 23.19
N GLN A 264 -15.11 -9.31 22.44
CA GLN A 264 -16.49 -9.68 22.19
C GLN A 264 -17.22 -9.95 23.51
N THR A 265 -16.64 -10.77 24.38
CA THR A 265 -17.20 -11.12 25.68
C THR A 265 -17.43 -9.88 26.56
N ALA A 266 -16.45 -8.98 26.62
CA ALA A 266 -16.55 -7.76 27.40
C ALA A 266 -17.59 -6.78 26.84
N LEU A 267 -17.66 -6.64 25.51
CA LEU A 267 -18.66 -5.79 24.86
C LEU A 267 -20.08 -6.34 25.07
N GLU A 268 -20.30 -7.65 24.95
CA GLU A 268 -21.60 -8.27 25.23
C GLU A 268 -22.04 -8.07 26.67
N TYR A 269 -21.11 -8.24 27.62
CA TYR A 269 -21.37 -7.95 29.03
C TYR A 269 -21.79 -6.50 29.23
N LEU A 270 -21.01 -5.54 28.71
CA LEU A 270 -21.32 -4.11 28.85
C LEU A 270 -22.64 -3.72 28.19
N TYR A 271 -22.97 -4.33 27.05
CA TYR A 271 -24.24 -4.11 26.35
C TYR A 271 -25.43 -4.66 27.15
N LYS A 272 -25.35 -5.90 27.66
CA LYS A 272 -26.38 -6.51 28.52
C LYS A 272 -26.65 -5.68 29.78
N GLN A 273 -25.60 -5.08 30.34
CA GLN A 273 -25.70 -4.18 31.49
C GLN A 273 -26.19 -2.76 31.14
N LYS A 274 -26.46 -2.47 29.85
CA LYS A 274 -26.83 -1.13 29.34
C LYS A 274 -25.81 -0.04 29.73
N ALA A 275 -24.54 -0.41 29.86
CA ALA A 275 -23.46 0.51 30.26
C ALA A 275 -22.88 1.30 29.07
N LEU A 276 -23.05 0.80 27.84
CA LEU A 276 -22.55 1.43 26.62
C LEU A 276 -23.46 2.59 26.18
N GLN A 277 -22.86 3.69 25.73
CA GLN A 277 -23.54 4.84 25.16
C GLN A 277 -23.64 4.72 23.64
N VAL A 278 -24.67 5.31 23.02
CA VAL A 278 -24.85 5.30 21.56
C VAL A 278 -23.66 5.95 20.84
N LYS A 279 -23.18 7.09 21.35
CA LYS A 279 -22.00 7.79 20.84
C LYS A 279 -20.78 7.53 21.71
N ASN A 280 -19.60 7.47 21.12
CA ASN A 280 -18.34 7.31 21.84
C ASN A 280 -17.72 8.67 22.26
N GLU A 281 -18.50 9.53 22.91
CA GLU A 281 -18.01 10.85 23.32
C GLU A 281 -16.87 10.72 24.31
N LYS A 282 -15.76 11.44 24.07
CA LYS A 282 -14.54 11.40 24.89
C LYS A 282 -14.02 9.97 25.17
N PHE A 283 -14.29 9.02 24.26
CA PHE A 283 -13.89 7.61 24.38
C PHE A 283 -14.48 6.88 25.61
N ILE A 284 -15.66 7.26 26.10
CA ILE A 284 -16.31 6.62 27.27
C ILE A 284 -16.45 5.10 27.07
N ASN A 285 -17.01 4.66 25.93
CA ASN A 285 -17.20 3.23 25.66
C ASN A 285 -15.86 2.48 25.60
N THR A 286 -14.85 3.10 24.99
CA THR A 286 -13.49 2.54 24.90
C THR A 286 -12.85 2.38 26.27
N ASN A 287 -13.02 3.37 27.15
CA ASN A 287 -12.47 3.33 28.51
C ASN A 287 -13.20 2.30 29.39
N LEU A 288 -14.52 2.17 29.24
CA LEU A 288 -15.29 1.11 29.89
C LEU A 288 -14.82 -0.28 29.44
N LEU A 289 -14.70 -0.49 28.12
CA LEU A 289 -14.19 -1.74 27.56
C LEU A 289 -12.80 -2.07 28.11
N LYS A 290 -11.88 -1.09 28.08
CA LYS A 290 -10.53 -1.27 28.62
C LYS A 290 -10.56 -1.73 30.07
N LYS A 291 -11.32 -1.05 30.93
CA LYS A 291 -11.43 -1.38 32.36
C LYS A 291 -12.00 -2.78 32.58
N THR A 292 -13.02 -3.18 31.81
CA THR A 292 -13.59 -4.54 31.87
C THR A 292 -12.57 -5.59 31.43
N LEU A 293 -11.81 -5.33 30.38
CA LEU A 293 -10.76 -6.24 29.91
C LEU A 293 -9.60 -6.36 30.90
N GLU A 294 -9.21 -5.28 31.57
CA GLU A 294 -8.22 -5.31 32.65
C GLU A 294 -8.66 -6.25 33.77
N GLN A 295 -9.92 -6.14 34.22
CA GLN A 295 -10.51 -7.02 35.23
C GLN A 295 -10.58 -8.48 34.77
N TYR A 296 -11.02 -8.72 33.53
CA TYR A 296 -11.04 -10.08 32.96
C TYR A 296 -9.65 -10.67 32.88
N ARG A 297 -8.64 -9.87 32.53
CA ARG A 297 -7.27 -10.38 32.42
C ARG A 297 -6.63 -10.66 33.77
N GLU A 298 -6.89 -9.82 34.76
CA GLU A 298 -6.47 -10.05 36.14
C GLU A 298 -7.05 -11.36 36.66
N ARG A 299 -8.37 -11.55 36.54
CA ARG A 299 -9.05 -12.80 36.94
C ARG A 299 -8.54 -14.01 36.18
N ALA A 300 -8.42 -13.93 34.85
CA ALA A 300 -7.91 -15.01 34.03
C ALA A 300 -6.48 -15.44 34.43
N THR A 301 -5.66 -14.50 34.91
CA THR A 301 -4.30 -14.81 35.37
C THR A 301 -4.31 -15.47 36.75
N THR A 302 -5.09 -14.94 37.69
CA THR A 302 -5.24 -15.50 39.05
C THR A 302 -5.86 -16.89 39.04
N GLU A 303 -6.91 -17.07 38.22
CA GLU A 303 -7.70 -18.29 38.13
C GLU A 303 -7.19 -19.24 37.02
N ARG A 304 -6.11 -18.88 36.31
CA ARG A 304 -5.49 -19.66 35.22
C ARG A 304 -6.46 -20.08 34.11
N TRP A 305 -7.33 -19.15 33.67
CA TRP A 305 -8.26 -19.41 32.58
C TRP A 305 -7.53 -19.58 31.25
N GLU A 306 -7.93 -20.61 30.49
CA GLU A 306 -7.57 -20.72 29.08
C GLU A 306 -8.43 -19.74 28.28
N THR A 307 -7.77 -18.83 27.55
CA THR A 307 -8.47 -17.87 26.69
C THR A 307 -8.68 -18.49 25.31
N SER A 308 -9.94 -18.69 24.95
CA SER A 308 -10.32 -19.18 23.63
C SER A 308 -9.88 -18.22 22.52
N THR A 309 -9.59 -18.76 21.34
CA THR A 309 -9.22 -17.98 20.16
C THR A 309 -10.42 -17.88 19.24
N LEU A 310 -10.83 -16.65 18.92
CA LEU A 310 -11.86 -16.39 17.92
C LEU A 310 -11.19 -16.09 16.56
N PRO A 311 -11.62 -16.74 15.46
CA PRO A 311 -11.14 -16.37 14.13
C PRO A 311 -11.61 -14.97 13.75
N ARG A 312 -10.93 -14.35 12.78
CA ARG A 312 -11.38 -13.09 12.20
C ARG A 312 -12.73 -13.31 11.51
N PRO A 313 -13.77 -12.50 11.80
CA PRO A 313 -15.06 -12.67 11.14
C PRO A 313 -14.95 -12.50 9.62
N HIS A 314 -15.50 -13.44 8.86
CA HIS A 314 -15.45 -13.43 7.39
C HIS A 314 -16.08 -12.17 6.77
N ASN A 315 -17.00 -11.52 7.50
CA ASN A 315 -17.73 -10.35 7.03
C ASN A 315 -16.94 -9.04 7.23
N ILE A 316 -15.80 -9.10 7.92
CA ILE A 316 -14.86 -7.99 8.00
C ILE A 316 -13.85 -8.22 6.89
N PRO A 317 -13.74 -7.35 5.88
CA PRO A 317 -12.76 -7.51 4.82
C PRO A 317 -11.37 -7.08 5.30
N LEU A 318 -10.33 -7.79 4.85
CA LEU A 318 -8.94 -7.47 5.18
C LEU A 318 -8.51 -6.25 4.38
N SER A 319 -7.94 -5.25 5.05
CA SER A 319 -7.47 -4.07 4.33
C SER A 319 -6.26 -4.37 3.44
N LYS A 320 -6.10 -3.61 2.36
CA LYS A 320 -4.92 -3.70 1.49
C LYS A 320 -3.62 -3.53 2.28
N MET A 321 -3.61 -2.63 3.25
CA MET A 321 -2.45 -2.39 4.12
C MET A 321 -2.10 -3.62 4.97
N SER A 322 -3.10 -4.29 5.51
CA SER A 322 -2.94 -5.53 6.26
C SER A 322 -2.46 -6.67 5.36
N GLU A 323 -3.04 -6.81 4.16
CA GLU A 323 -2.64 -7.82 3.19
C GLU A 323 -1.17 -7.65 2.77
N VAL A 324 -0.77 -6.44 2.39
CA VAL A 324 0.60 -6.12 1.98
C VAL A 324 1.57 -6.41 3.11
N LEU A 325 1.30 -5.92 4.32
CA LEU A 325 2.22 -6.10 5.45
C LEU A 325 2.33 -7.56 5.87
N LEU A 326 1.20 -8.20 6.16
CA LEU A 326 1.18 -9.52 6.79
C LEU A 326 1.56 -10.61 5.80
N PHE A 327 0.99 -10.58 4.59
CA PHE A 327 1.07 -11.71 3.66
C PHE A 327 2.13 -11.52 2.59
N LYS A 328 2.26 -10.30 2.04
CA LYS A 328 3.24 -10.06 0.96
C LYS A 328 4.64 -9.76 1.49
N PHE A 329 4.74 -8.88 2.48
CA PHE A 329 6.02 -8.42 3.01
C PHE A 329 6.61 -9.34 4.08
N LEU A 330 5.82 -9.68 5.11
CA LEU A 330 6.28 -10.56 6.20
C LEU A 330 6.17 -12.06 5.85
N GLY A 331 5.40 -12.40 4.80
CA GLY A 331 5.22 -13.79 4.36
C GLY A 331 4.46 -14.65 5.35
N TYR A 332 3.60 -14.05 6.19
CA TYR A 332 2.72 -14.79 7.07
C TYR A 332 1.47 -15.27 6.33
N ASP A 333 0.75 -16.18 6.97
CA ASP A 333 -0.62 -16.57 6.63
C ASP A 333 -1.57 -16.11 7.75
N GLU A 334 -2.82 -16.59 7.72
CA GLU A 334 -3.80 -16.28 8.76
C GLU A 334 -3.37 -16.74 10.17
N SER A 335 -2.36 -17.62 10.31
CA SER A 335 -1.85 -18.07 11.61
C SER A 335 -1.37 -16.92 12.49
N ILE A 336 -1.04 -15.75 11.92
CA ILE A 336 -0.69 -14.54 12.68
C ILE A 336 -1.79 -14.12 13.67
N PHE A 337 -3.05 -14.47 13.40
CA PHE A 337 -4.18 -14.20 14.31
C PHE A 337 -4.34 -15.25 15.40
N PHE A 338 -3.74 -16.44 15.26
CA PHE A 338 -3.93 -17.58 16.16
C PHE A 338 -2.74 -17.87 17.07
N GLN A 339 -1.60 -17.21 16.84
CA GLN A 339 -0.41 -17.33 17.68
C GLN A 339 0.05 -15.96 18.23
N PRO A 340 0.72 -15.92 19.39
CA PRO A 340 1.33 -14.68 19.89
C PRO A 340 2.34 -14.09 18.90
N ILE A 341 2.37 -12.76 18.79
CA ILE A 341 3.20 -12.04 17.79
C ILE A 341 4.68 -12.42 17.90
N TRP A 342 5.20 -12.61 19.12
CA TRP A 342 6.62 -12.94 19.32
C TRP A 342 7.05 -14.24 18.63
N LYS A 343 6.15 -15.22 18.46
CA LYS A 343 6.46 -16.48 17.77
C LYS A 343 6.69 -16.24 16.28
N SER A 344 5.82 -15.45 15.65
CA SER A 344 5.95 -15.07 14.25
C SER A 344 7.15 -14.14 14.06
N TRP A 345 7.30 -13.15 14.94
CA TRP A 345 8.37 -12.16 14.91
C TRP A 345 9.76 -12.79 14.97
N ARG A 346 9.99 -13.74 15.89
CA ARG A 346 11.28 -14.43 16.04
C ARG A 346 11.74 -15.13 14.75
N LYS A 347 10.83 -15.51 13.86
CA LYS A 347 11.16 -16.15 12.58
C LYS A 347 11.67 -15.14 11.54
N ILE A 348 11.10 -13.94 11.48
CA ILE A 348 11.41 -12.94 10.44
C ILE A 348 12.49 -11.93 10.90
N GLU A 349 12.59 -11.66 12.20
CA GLU A 349 13.48 -10.65 12.78
C GLU A 349 14.96 -10.79 12.35
N PRO A 350 15.58 -11.99 12.32
CA PRO A 350 16.96 -12.14 11.86
C PRO A 350 17.16 -11.67 10.41
N ARG A 351 16.19 -11.97 9.53
CA ARG A 351 16.22 -11.54 8.12
C ARG A 351 16.12 -10.02 8.02
N LEU A 352 15.22 -9.38 8.75
CA LEU A 352 15.09 -7.93 8.73
C LEU A 352 16.34 -7.24 9.29
N ASN A 353 16.93 -7.79 10.36
CA ASN A 353 18.16 -7.27 10.97
C ASN A 353 19.36 -7.36 10.04
N PHE A 354 19.43 -8.43 9.24
CA PHE A 354 20.44 -8.53 8.20
C PHE A 354 20.36 -7.32 7.26
N TYR A 355 19.18 -6.94 6.78
CA TYR A 355 19.05 -5.83 5.83
C TYR A 355 19.15 -4.43 6.46
N SER A 356 18.77 -4.24 7.73
CA SER A 356 18.86 -2.93 8.39
C SER A 356 20.29 -2.51 8.75
N VAL A 357 21.15 -3.48 9.10
CA VAL A 357 22.50 -3.21 9.64
C VAL A 357 23.57 -3.22 8.55
N LYS A 358 23.31 -3.89 7.42
CA LYS A 358 24.32 -4.08 6.38
C LYS A 358 24.67 -2.76 5.70
N ARG A 359 25.98 -2.54 5.61
CA ARG A 359 26.60 -1.46 4.88
C ARG A 359 27.63 -2.08 3.95
N CYS A 360 27.88 -1.43 2.82
CA CYS A 360 28.98 -1.80 1.93
C CYS A 360 30.27 -1.87 2.73
N MET A 361 30.98 -3.00 2.68
CA MET A 361 32.21 -3.17 3.44
C MET A 361 33.33 -2.24 2.97
N TYR A 362 33.26 -1.77 1.72
CA TYR A 362 34.27 -0.88 1.13
C TYR A 362 34.04 0.62 1.44
N CYS A 363 32.81 1.12 1.32
CA CYS A 363 32.53 2.56 1.46
C CYS A 363 31.55 2.91 2.60
N GLY A 364 31.03 1.92 3.34
CA GLY A 364 30.08 2.14 4.42
C GLY A 364 28.69 2.62 3.98
N SER A 365 28.39 2.57 2.68
CA SER A 365 27.11 2.96 2.12
C SER A 365 25.98 1.96 2.41
N ASN A 366 24.77 2.46 2.61
CA ASN A 366 23.56 1.64 2.78
C ASN A 366 22.83 1.41 1.45
N ASP A 367 23.29 2.01 0.35
CA ASP A 367 22.70 1.87 -0.98
C ASP A 367 23.20 0.58 -1.64
N LEU A 368 22.60 -0.54 -1.24
CA LEU A 368 22.97 -1.89 -1.65
C LEU A 368 21.88 -2.48 -2.54
N ALA A 369 22.26 -3.00 -3.71
CA ALA A 369 21.44 -3.91 -4.50
C ALA A 369 21.70 -5.34 -4.01
N VAL A 370 20.64 -6.13 -3.82
CA VAL A 370 20.78 -7.51 -3.41
C VAL A 370 20.70 -8.38 -4.66
N ASP A 371 21.76 -9.14 -4.92
CA ASP A 371 21.80 -10.14 -5.98
C ASP A 371 21.72 -11.53 -5.32
N TYR A 372 20.56 -12.18 -5.50
CA TYR A 372 20.31 -13.52 -5.00
C TYR A 372 20.83 -14.52 -6.01
N ASP A 373 21.94 -15.18 -5.68
CA ASP A 373 22.48 -16.25 -6.48
C ASP A 373 22.45 -17.54 -5.64
N ALA A 374 21.62 -18.47 -6.10
CA ALA A 374 21.39 -19.85 -5.63
C ALA A 374 21.65 -20.21 -4.14
N LYS A 375 20.56 -20.51 -3.41
CA LYS A 375 20.39 -21.37 -2.19
C LYS A 375 21.30 -21.22 -0.95
N ASP A 376 22.53 -20.72 -1.03
CA ASP A 376 23.51 -20.76 0.07
C ASP A 376 24.24 -19.43 0.34
N TYR A 377 24.05 -18.38 -0.47
CA TYR A 377 24.59 -17.04 -0.20
C TYR A 377 23.73 -15.90 -0.77
N VAL A 378 23.92 -14.71 -0.23
CA VAL A 378 23.34 -13.44 -0.67
C VAL A 378 24.49 -12.51 -1.04
N SER A 379 24.48 -12.00 -2.27
CA SER A 379 25.44 -10.99 -2.69
C SER A 379 24.82 -9.60 -2.53
N LEU A 380 25.55 -8.66 -1.93
CA LEU A 380 25.17 -7.25 -1.84
C LEU A 380 26.11 -6.44 -2.73
N ILE A 381 25.59 -5.80 -3.76
CA ILE A 381 26.34 -4.92 -4.65
C ILE A 381 26.07 -3.47 -4.24
N CYS A 382 27.09 -2.76 -3.79
CA CYS A 382 26.96 -1.35 -3.48
C CYS A 382 26.70 -0.54 -4.75
N ARG A 383 25.59 0.19 -4.79
CA ARG A 383 25.26 1.05 -5.94
C ARG A 383 26.19 2.24 -6.07
N GLN A 384 26.82 2.69 -4.98
CA GLN A 384 27.77 3.80 -4.96
C GLN A 384 29.17 3.40 -5.45
N CYS A 385 29.83 2.42 -4.81
CA CYS A 385 31.20 2.03 -5.17
C CYS A 385 31.30 0.78 -6.05
N LYS A 386 30.16 0.17 -6.41
CA LYS A 386 30.06 -1.07 -7.20
C LYS A 386 30.74 -2.30 -6.57
N HIS A 387 31.19 -2.20 -5.32
CA HIS A 387 31.76 -3.32 -4.57
C HIS A 387 30.69 -4.38 -4.28
N GLN A 388 31.05 -5.65 -4.41
CA GLN A 388 30.17 -6.78 -4.17
C GLN A 388 30.63 -7.53 -2.92
N ASP A 389 29.76 -7.57 -1.91
CA ASP A 389 29.93 -8.30 -0.67
C ASP A 389 29.15 -9.62 -0.76
N HIS A 390 29.77 -10.75 -0.43
CA HIS A 390 29.09 -12.05 -0.41
C HIS A 390 28.85 -12.51 1.03
N TYR A 391 27.61 -12.87 1.36
CA TYR A 391 27.22 -13.37 2.68
C TYR A 391 26.60 -14.75 2.57
N PHE A 392 27.26 -15.76 3.14
CA PHE A 392 26.71 -17.11 3.20
C PHE A 392 25.53 -17.15 4.18
N THR A 393 24.43 -17.80 3.78
CA THR A 393 23.18 -17.86 4.55
C THR A 393 23.11 -19.08 5.49
N ARG A 394 24.25 -19.69 5.81
CA ARG A 394 24.37 -20.81 6.77
C ARG A 394 24.85 -20.34 8.13
#